data_AF-A0A7Y5BH72-F1
#
_entry.id   AF-A0A7Y5BH72-F1
#
_cell.length_a   1.000
_cell.length_b   1.000
_cell.length_c   1.000
_cell.angle_alpha   90.00
_cell.angle_beta   90.00
_cell.angle_gamma   90.00
#
_symmetry.space_group_name_H-M   'P 1'
#
loop_
_entity.id
_entity.type
_entity.pdbx_description
1 polymer ?
#
loop_
_entity_poly.entity_id
_entity_poly.type
_entity_poly.pdbx_seq_one_letter_code
_entity_poly.pdbx_strand_id
1 'polypeptide(L)'
;MKKFLLIFLFGFIHYSIFSQIQEFHSVEDGFLRLKASSLQTGKFKLVSPDTGDIIYLIGVIHIGEKSYYEKINVFSKDMDVLFYEGVSFSTQKLSNTKHSILQNIAQVANKQTNFKEILKYQESFAKKVSLARQVDELIPEYNWVNADVNYAEFQNILKKHEISQHKMMNYLSLDNKNTFQNYNEIENMDETNPVFIKKIKEYKKIIASNLVTSANDLCFSEKMKLARKILILERNKVALSFVQKRLNQKNPQIIGMLYGAAHIPDFLNILQKEYGFIIDSHEWLDAWNL
;
A
#
# COMPACT_ATOMS: atom_id res chain seq x y z
N MET A 1 16.22 -9.61 -22.26
CA MET A 1 15.57 -8.27 -22.26
C MET A 1 14.05 -8.27 -22.11
N LYS A 2 13.34 -9.43 -22.09
CA LYS A 2 11.85 -9.50 -22.02
C LYS A 2 11.26 -9.97 -20.66
N LYS A 3 12.05 -9.99 -19.57
CA LYS A 3 11.63 -10.52 -18.24
C LYS A 3 11.74 -9.50 -17.08
N PHE A 4 11.88 -8.21 -17.38
CA PHE A 4 12.51 -7.23 -16.46
C PHE A 4 11.59 -6.14 -15.89
N LEU A 5 10.27 -6.25 -16.01
CA LEU A 5 9.34 -5.14 -15.73
C LEU A 5 8.37 -5.48 -14.59
N LEU A 6 8.93 -5.94 -13.47
CA LEU A 6 8.22 -6.76 -12.49
C LEU A 6 7.59 -6.02 -11.29
N ILE A 7 7.81 -4.72 -11.06
CA ILE A 7 7.39 -4.09 -9.79
C ILE A 7 7.01 -2.63 -9.99
N PHE A 8 5.90 -2.35 -10.68
CA PHE A 8 5.48 -0.96 -10.88
C PHE A 8 4.08 -0.60 -10.37
N LEU A 9 3.29 -1.56 -9.87
CA LEU A 9 1.91 -1.22 -9.48
C LEU A 9 1.43 -1.75 -8.14
N PHE A 10 2.17 -2.61 -7.44
CA PHE A 10 1.73 -3.16 -6.15
C PHE A 10 2.91 -3.62 -5.27
N GLY A 11 4.03 -2.89 -5.33
CA GLY A 11 5.32 -3.34 -4.82
C GLY A 11 5.72 -2.74 -3.48
N PHE A 12 5.08 -3.14 -2.38
CA PHE A 12 5.81 -3.26 -1.13
C PHE A 12 5.88 -4.73 -0.82
N ILE A 13 6.97 -5.36 -1.22
CA ILE A 13 7.52 -6.46 -0.45
C ILE A 13 9.00 -6.61 -0.81
N HIS A 14 9.85 -6.39 0.19
CA HIS A 14 11.08 -7.14 0.54
C HIS A 14 12.35 -6.29 0.75
N TYR A 15 12.77 -6.19 2.03
CA TYR A 15 14.12 -6.51 2.51
C TYR A 15 14.28 -6.59 4.07
N SER A 16 15.29 -7.36 4.55
CA SER A 16 15.97 -7.32 5.85
C SER A 16 17.51 -7.26 5.69
N ILE A 17 18.20 -6.23 6.21
CA ILE A 17 19.64 -6.28 6.55
C ILE A 17 19.79 -6.78 7.99
N PHE A 18 20.74 -7.70 8.18
CA PHE A 18 21.38 -8.02 9.45
C PHE A 18 21.87 -6.73 10.13
N SER A 19 21.17 -6.28 11.17
CA SER A 19 21.76 -5.47 12.23
C SER A 19 21.67 -6.29 13.50
N GLN A 20 22.72 -6.24 14.32
CA GLN A 20 22.71 -6.80 15.67
C GLN A 20 21.40 -6.43 16.34
N ILE A 21 20.84 -7.37 17.12
CA ILE A 21 19.67 -7.16 17.96
C ILE A 21 19.95 -5.95 18.86
N GLN A 22 19.55 -4.78 18.39
CA GLN A 22 19.29 -3.61 19.19
C GLN A 22 17.78 -3.61 19.32
N GLU A 23 17.31 -3.67 20.56
CA GLU A 23 15.91 -3.42 20.88
C GLU A 23 15.52 -2.10 20.20
N PHE A 24 14.73 -2.21 19.13
CA PHE A 24 14.22 -1.05 18.43
C PHE A 24 13.22 -0.38 19.37
N HIS A 25 13.67 0.70 20.00
CA HIS A 25 12.80 1.64 20.69
C HIS A 25 11.73 2.15 19.70
N SER A 26 10.49 2.12 20.19
CA SER A 26 9.24 2.53 19.59
C SER A 26 9.30 3.75 18.66
N VAL A 27 8.86 3.58 17.41
CA VAL A 27 8.33 4.72 16.65
C VAL A 27 6.89 4.91 17.11
N GLU A 28 6.66 5.95 17.91
CA GLU A 28 5.38 6.31 18.54
C GLU A 28 4.27 6.71 17.53
N ASP A 29 4.57 6.83 16.23
CA ASP A 29 3.61 7.17 15.16
C ASP A 29 3.41 6.00 14.18
N GLY A 30 2.91 4.88 14.69
CA GLY A 30 2.91 3.63 13.94
C GLY A 30 1.91 3.57 12.78
N PHE A 31 2.40 3.47 11.54
CA PHE A 31 1.59 3.25 10.33
C PHE A 31 1.58 1.78 9.88
N LEU A 32 2.60 1.01 10.25
CA LEU A 32 2.73 -0.42 9.98
C LEU A 32 3.62 -1.03 11.07
N ARG A 33 3.21 -2.15 11.68
CA ARG A 33 4.01 -2.82 12.70
C ARG A 33 3.87 -4.34 12.68
N LEU A 34 4.90 -5.00 13.18
CA LEU A 34 4.91 -6.43 13.44
C LEU A 34 4.78 -6.69 14.94
N LYS A 35 3.74 -7.41 15.35
CA LYS A 35 3.61 -8.00 16.68
C LYS A 35 4.04 -9.47 16.66
N ALA A 36 4.17 -10.06 17.85
CA ALA A 36 4.46 -11.49 17.99
C ALA A 36 3.46 -12.38 17.24
N SER A 37 2.19 -11.96 17.16
CA SER A 37 1.07 -12.73 16.61
C SER A 37 0.42 -12.15 15.35
N SER A 38 0.80 -10.94 14.91
CA SER A 38 0.16 -10.33 13.73
C SER A 38 1.00 -9.24 13.07
N LEU A 39 0.77 -9.02 11.78
CA LEU A 39 1.16 -7.81 11.08
C LEU A 39 -0.04 -6.85 11.11
N GLN A 40 0.17 -5.59 11.46
CA GLN A 40 -0.90 -4.61 11.62
C GLN A 40 -0.63 -3.32 10.85
N THR A 41 -1.67 -2.73 10.25
CA THR A 41 -1.64 -1.40 9.64
C THR A 41 -2.35 -0.38 10.53
N GLY A 42 -1.91 0.88 10.46
CA GLY A 42 -2.50 1.98 11.21
C GLY A 42 -3.74 2.56 10.51
N LYS A 43 -4.77 2.86 11.30
CA LYS A 43 -5.95 3.64 10.92
C LYS A 43 -6.05 4.85 11.85
N PHE A 44 -6.06 6.05 11.29
CA PHE A 44 -6.15 7.30 12.05
C PHE A 44 -7.45 8.00 11.74
N LYS A 45 -8.11 8.51 12.77
CA LYS A 45 -9.20 9.48 12.63
C LYS A 45 -8.63 10.85 12.96
N LEU A 46 -8.70 11.77 12.00
CA LEU A 46 -8.33 13.16 12.19
C LEU A 46 -9.58 14.02 12.15
N VAL A 47 -9.59 15.07 12.97
CA VAL A 47 -10.69 16.05 13.03
C VAL A 47 -10.11 17.44 12.85
N SER A 48 -10.77 18.26 12.04
CA SER A 48 -10.51 19.70 11.93
C SER A 48 -11.25 20.43 13.06
N PRO A 49 -10.55 21.08 14.00
CA PRO A 49 -11.22 21.83 15.08
C PRO A 49 -12.05 23.01 14.56
N ASP A 50 -11.65 23.59 13.42
CA ASP A 50 -12.25 24.80 12.87
C ASP A 50 -13.54 24.51 12.09
N THR A 51 -13.56 23.40 11.34
CA THR A 51 -14.65 23.08 10.41
C THR A 51 -15.47 21.87 10.83
N GLY A 52 -14.95 21.02 11.72
CA GLY A 52 -15.57 19.74 12.07
C GLY A 52 -15.41 18.65 10.99
N ASP A 53 -14.63 18.90 9.93
CA ASP A 53 -14.31 17.88 8.93
C ASP A 53 -13.58 16.69 9.57
N ILE A 54 -13.85 15.49 9.08
CA ILE A 54 -13.23 14.24 9.53
C ILE A 54 -12.46 13.61 8.37
N ILE A 55 -11.20 13.26 8.62
CA ILE A 55 -10.39 12.45 7.69
C ILE A 55 -10.02 11.14 8.36
N TYR A 56 -10.41 10.02 7.74
CA TYR A 56 -9.91 8.70 8.08
C TYR A 56 -8.72 8.34 7.18
N LEU A 57 -7.51 8.33 7.73
CA LEU A 57 -6.33 7.79 7.04
C LEU A 57 -6.25 6.29 7.31
N ILE A 58 -6.33 5.47 6.26
CA ILE A 58 -6.34 4.01 6.35
C ILE A 58 -5.13 3.46 5.62
N GLY A 59 -4.15 2.97 6.38
CA GLY A 59 -3.00 2.27 5.83
C GLY A 59 -3.37 0.88 5.33
N VAL A 60 -2.95 0.54 4.10
CA VAL A 60 -3.17 -0.80 3.53
C VAL A 60 -1.89 -1.50 3.08
N ILE A 61 -1.99 -2.83 2.99
CA ILE A 61 -1.03 -3.69 2.32
C ILE A 61 -1.76 -4.46 1.22
N HIS A 62 -1.03 -4.93 0.21
CA HIS A 62 -1.63 -5.53 -0.97
C HIS A 62 -1.98 -7.01 -0.82
N ILE A 63 -1.39 -7.69 0.17
CA ILE A 63 -1.61 -9.12 0.46
C ILE A 63 -1.81 -9.25 1.96
N GLY A 64 -2.95 -9.80 2.37
CA GLY A 64 -3.43 -9.83 3.75
C GLY A 64 -4.55 -10.85 3.91
N GLU A 65 -5.05 -11.05 5.12
CA GLU A 65 -6.20 -11.91 5.35
C GLU A 65 -7.46 -11.36 4.69
N LYS A 66 -8.39 -12.25 4.34
CA LYS A 66 -9.67 -11.83 3.78
C LYS A 66 -10.46 -10.94 4.76
N SER A 67 -10.49 -11.34 6.04
CA SER A 67 -11.16 -10.62 7.13
C SER A 67 -10.65 -9.19 7.32
N TYR A 68 -9.39 -8.93 6.95
CA TYR A 68 -8.80 -7.60 6.98
C TYR A 68 -9.48 -6.67 5.95
N TYR A 69 -9.64 -7.12 4.70
CA TYR A 69 -10.31 -6.32 3.66
C TYR A 69 -11.82 -6.22 3.89
N GLU A 70 -12.45 -7.24 4.46
CA GLU A 70 -13.86 -7.19 4.86
C GLU A 70 -14.12 -6.04 5.86
N LYS A 71 -13.25 -5.87 6.87
CA LYS A 71 -13.32 -4.74 7.80
C LYS A 71 -13.21 -3.39 7.07
N ILE A 72 -12.32 -3.29 6.07
CA ILE A 72 -12.15 -2.08 5.26
C ILE A 72 -13.41 -1.74 4.48
N ASN A 73 -14.01 -2.72 3.82
CA ASN A 73 -15.25 -2.52 3.08
C ASN A 73 -16.38 -2.04 4.00
N VAL A 74 -16.46 -2.52 5.24
CA VAL A 74 -17.51 -2.11 6.20
C VAL A 74 -17.41 -0.63 6.54
N PHE A 75 -16.26 -0.13 7.01
CA PHE A 75 -16.18 1.26 7.43
C PHE A 75 -16.17 2.27 6.27
N SER A 76 -15.86 1.84 5.04
CA SER A 76 -15.91 2.74 3.87
C SER A 76 -17.31 3.22 3.50
N LYS A 77 -18.36 2.58 4.04
CA LYS A 77 -19.77 2.89 3.74
C LYS A 77 -20.26 4.16 4.40
N ASP A 78 -19.68 4.53 5.54
CA ASP A 78 -20.14 5.67 6.34
C ASP A 78 -19.43 6.98 5.96
N MET A 79 -18.77 7.01 4.79
CA MET A 79 -17.96 8.14 4.32
C MET A 79 -18.63 8.83 3.13
N ASP A 80 -18.57 10.16 3.10
CA ASP A 80 -19.06 10.96 1.97
C ASP A 80 -18.25 10.68 0.69
N VAL A 81 -16.96 10.40 0.86
CA VAL A 81 -16.04 10.01 -0.22
C VAL A 81 -14.87 9.20 0.32
N LEU A 82 -14.45 8.17 -0.42
CA LEU A 82 -13.22 7.43 -0.16
C LEU A 82 -12.22 7.66 -1.29
N PHE A 83 -11.13 8.37 -1.01
CA PHE A 83 -9.99 8.49 -1.91
C PHE A 83 -9.09 7.28 -1.80
N TYR A 84 -8.73 6.66 -2.92
CA TYR A 84 -7.87 5.47 -2.90
C TYR A 84 -6.72 5.54 -3.91
N GLU A 85 -5.63 4.84 -3.58
CA GLU A 85 -4.43 4.74 -4.43
C GLU A 85 -4.60 3.79 -5.61
N GLY A 86 -3.85 4.03 -6.69
CA GLY A 86 -3.77 3.11 -7.81
C GLY A 86 -3.51 3.85 -9.11
N VAL A 87 -2.43 3.48 -9.80
CA VAL A 87 -2.07 4.10 -11.07
C VAL A 87 -3.06 3.66 -12.15
N SER A 88 -3.97 4.54 -12.54
CA SER A 88 -4.92 4.29 -13.63
C SER A 88 -4.30 4.57 -15.00
N PHE A 89 -4.75 3.87 -16.04
CA PHE A 89 -4.32 4.11 -17.44
C PHE A 89 -5.32 4.96 -18.24
N SER A 90 -6.44 5.33 -17.61
CA SER A 90 -7.42 6.24 -18.18
C SER A 90 -7.00 7.68 -17.93
N THR A 91 -7.02 8.51 -18.98
CA THR A 91 -6.89 9.96 -18.85
C THR A 91 -8.20 10.62 -18.36
N GLN A 92 -9.32 9.90 -18.46
CA GLN A 92 -10.61 10.31 -17.91
C GLN A 92 -10.75 9.76 -16.49
N LYS A 93 -11.05 10.65 -15.54
CA LYS A 93 -11.45 10.28 -14.18
C LYS A 93 -12.77 9.50 -14.26
N LEU A 94 -12.68 8.18 -14.27
CA LEU A 94 -13.82 7.27 -14.50
C LEU A 94 -14.81 7.32 -13.34
N SER A 95 -16.10 7.20 -13.66
CA SER A 95 -17.15 6.95 -12.68
C SER A 95 -17.02 5.54 -12.09
N ASN A 96 -17.18 5.44 -10.77
CA ASN A 96 -16.81 4.28 -9.98
C ASN A 96 -17.95 3.25 -9.92
N THR A 97 -17.72 2.13 -10.60
CA THR A 97 -18.44 0.87 -10.37
C THR A 97 -17.40 -0.24 -10.26
N LYS A 98 -17.70 -1.35 -9.60
CA LYS A 98 -16.83 -2.55 -9.57
C LYS A 98 -16.37 -2.98 -10.98
N HIS A 99 -17.20 -2.72 -11.99
CA HIS A 99 -16.89 -2.95 -13.39
C HIS A 99 -15.76 -2.05 -13.93
N SER A 100 -15.70 -0.77 -13.54
CA SER A 100 -14.68 0.17 -14.05
C SER A 100 -13.28 -0.06 -13.48
N ILE A 101 -13.14 -0.60 -12.27
CA ILE A 101 -11.83 -0.89 -11.66
C ILE A 101 -11.23 -2.18 -12.21
N LEU A 102 -12.04 -3.25 -12.35
CA LEU A 102 -11.60 -4.47 -13.03
C LEU A 102 -11.30 -4.21 -14.53
N GLN A 103 -12.08 -3.34 -15.19
CA GLN A 103 -11.77 -2.90 -16.55
C GLN A 103 -10.47 -2.09 -16.62
N ASN A 104 -10.20 -1.20 -15.66
CA ASN A 104 -8.92 -0.48 -15.60
C ASN A 104 -7.75 -1.44 -15.44
N ILE A 105 -7.82 -2.36 -14.46
CA ILE A 105 -6.81 -3.39 -14.23
C ILE A 105 -6.61 -4.26 -15.49
N ALA A 106 -7.69 -4.65 -16.17
CA ALA A 106 -7.63 -5.41 -17.41
C ALA A 106 -7.03 -4.61 -18.58
N GLN A 107 -7.35 -3.32 -18.70
CA GLN A 107 -6.76 -2.43 -19.71
C GLN A 107 -5.27 -2.21 -19.47
N VAL A 108 -4.84 -2.06 -18.21
CA VAL A 108 -3.43 -2.03 -17.82
C VAL A 108 -2.74 -3.34 -18.22
N ALA A 109 -3.33 -4.48 -17.82
CA ALA A 109 -2.79 -5.81 -18.08
C ALA A 109 -2.66 -6.15 -19.56
N ASN A 110 -3.59 -5.67 -20.38
CA ASN A 110 -3.60 -5.94 -21.82
C ASN A 110 -2.63 -5.03 -22.58
N LYS A 111 -2.35 -3.81 -22.10
CA LYS A 111 -1.38 -2.90 -22.74
C LYS A 111 0.06 -3.15 -22.31
N GLN A 112 0.28 -3.78 -21.16
CA GLN A 112 1.62 -4.15 -20.67
C GLN A 112 1.67 -5.63 -20.31
N THR A 113 2.33 -6.43 -21.15
CA THR A 113 2.55 -7.88 -20.95
C THR A 113 3.10 -8.21 -19.55
N ASN A 114 3.88 -7.31 -18.98
CA ASN A 114 4.52 -7.52 -17.69
C ASN A 114 3.57 -7.31 -16.49
N PHE A 115 2.51 -6.49 -16.64
CA PHE A 115 1.53 -6.31 -15.56
C PHE A 115 0.68 -7.56 -15.35
N LYS A 116 0.35 -8.27 -16.44
CA LYS A 116 -0.32 -9.58 -16.36
C LYS A 116 0.52 -10.62 -15.61
N GLU A 117 1.83 -10.59 -15.76
CA GLU A 117 2.75 -11.48 -15.02
C GLU A 117 2.81 -11.13 -13.54
N ILE A 118 2.81 -9.84 -13.18
CA ILE A 118 2.78 -9.38 -11.79
C ILE A 118 1.50 -9.86 -11.08
N LEU A 119 0.34 -9.67 -11.70
CA LEU A 119 -0.93 -10.11 -11.11
C LEU A 119 -0.96 -11.62 -10.87
N LYS A 120 -0.43 -12.40 -11.82
CA LYS A 120 -0.29 -13.86 -11.67
C LYS A 120 0.67 -14.23 -10.54
N TYR A 121 1.79 -13.53 -10.42
CA TYR A 121 2.74 -13.75 -9.33
C TYR A 121 2.08 -13.48 -7.97
N GLN A 122 1.38 -12.36 -7.83
CA GLN A 122 0.66 -12.04 -6.60
C GLN A 122 -0.42 -13.07 -6.28
N GLU A 123 -1.16 -13.54 -7.27
CA GLU A 123 -2.19 -14.56 -7.10
C GLU A 123 -1.57 -15.88 -6.61
N SER A 124 -0.51 -16.34 -7.27
CA SER A 124 0.23 -17.55 -6.90
C SER A 124 0.80 -17.44 -5.48
N PHE A 125 1.46 -16.32 -5.19
CA PHE A 125 2.05 -16.05 -3.88
C PHE A 125 0.98 -16.02 -2.79
N ALA A 126 -0.07 -15.20 -2.96
CA ALA A 126 -1.15 -15.05 -1.98
C ALA A 126 -1.80 -16.41 -1.68
N LYS A 127 -2.08 -17.21 -2.72
CA LYS A 127 -2.59 -18.57 -2.55
C LYS A 127 -1.63 -19.46 -1.76
N LYS A 128 -0.34 -19.46 -2.10
CA LYS A 128 0.67 -20.30 -1.43
C LYS A 128 0.82 -19.96 0.05
N VAL A 129 0.71 -18.67 0.41
CA VAL A 129 0.71 -18.22 1.81
C VAL A 129 -0.70 -18.18 2.41
N SER A 130 -1.74 -18.70 1.75
CA SER A 130 -3.13 -18.68 2.24
C SER A 130 -3.58 -17.30 2.72
N LEU A 131 -3.26 -16.27 1.92
CA LEU A 131 -3.71 -14.89 2.08
C LEU A 131 -4.49 -14.48 0.83
N ALA A 132 -5.14 -13.32 0.92
CA ALA A 132 -5.92 -12.72 -0.15
C ALA A 132 -5.24 -11.46 -0.69
N ARG A 133 -5.54 -11.12 -1.95
CA ARG A 133 -5.07 -9.89 -2.58
C ARG A 133 -6.08 -8.77 -2.37
N GLN A 134 -5.57 -7.58 -2.13
CA GLN A 134 -6.37 -6.36 -2.00
C GLN A 134 -7.30 -6.15 -3.21
N VAL A 135 -6.80 -6.41 -4.42
CA VAL A 135 -7.57 -6.21 -5.67
C VAL A 135 -8.75 -7.16 -5.83
N ASP A 136 -8.75 -8.30 -5.13
CA ASP A 136 -9.84 -9.28 -5.18
C ASP A 136 -10.90 -9.01 -4.12
N GLU A 137 -10.46 -8.53 -2.95
CA GLU A 137 -11.32 -8.46 -1.75
C GLU A 137 -11.89 -7.07 -1.47
N LEU A 138 -11.22 -5.99 -1.89
CA LEU A 138 -11.82 -4.65 -1.79
C LEU A 138 -12.97 -4.52 -2.80
N ILE A 139 -14.08 -3.91 -2.36
CA ILE A 139 -15.29 -3.75 -3.15
C ILE A 139 -15.56 -2.25 -3.30
N PRO A 140 -15.04 -1.61 -4.35
CA PRO A 140 -15.25 -0.19 -4.56
C PRO A 140 -16.72 0.16 -4.79
N GLU A 141 -17.18 1.18 -4.07
CA GLU A 141 -18.53 1.71 -4.15
C GLU A 141 -18.59 3.04 -4.93
N TYR A 142 -19.79 3.60 -5.10
CA TYR A 142 -20.00 4.81 -5.92
C TYR A 142 -19.28 6.05 -5.36
N ASN A 143 -19.06 6.09 -4.04
CA ASN A 143 -18.38 7.16 -3.31
C ASN A 143 -16.85 6.98 -3.30
N TRP A 144 -16.31 5.88 -3.82
CA TRP A 144 -14.86 5.71 -3.97
C TRP A 144 -14.38 6.57 -5.13
N VAL A 145 -13.18 7.15 -5.05
CA VAL A 145 -12.58 7.96 -6.11
C VAL A 145 -11.08 7.68 -6.16
N ASN A 146 -10.58 7.29 -7.34
CA ASN A 146 -9.14 7.17 -7.55
C ASN A 146 -8.51 8.57 -7.49
N ALA A 147 -7.74 8.83 -6.45
CA ALA A 147 -7.10 10.12 -6.18
C ALA A 147 -5.58 9.95 -6.16
N ASP A 148 -5.06 9.48 -7.27
CA ASP A 148 -3.64 9.21 -7.46
C ASP A 148 -3.25 9.62 -8.89
N VAL A 149 -1.96 9.53 -9.17
CA VAL A 149 -1.43 9.79 -10.50
C VAL A 149 -1.82 8.69 -11.48
N ASN A 150 -2.17 9.07 -12.71
CA ASN A 150 -2.29 8.12 -13.80
C ASN A 150 -0.90 7.72 -14.34
N TYR A 151 -0.85 6.72 -15.24
CA TYR A 151 0.42 6.22 -15.77
C TYR A 151 1.24 7.31 -16.48
N ALA A 152 0.60 8.18 -17.27
CA ALA A 152 1.30 9.24 -17.99
C ALA A 152 1.90 10.28 -17.02
N GLU A 153 1.14 10.67 -16.01
CA GLU A 153 1.61 11.55 -14.92
C GLU A 153 2.77 10.91 -14.17
N PHE A 154 2.68 9.61 -13.86
CA PHE A 154 3.77 8.88 -13.22
C PHE A 154 5.04 8.88 -14.09
N GLN A 155 4.93 8.62 -15.40
CA GLN A 155 6.08 8.69 -16.31
C GLN A 155 6.68 10.11 -16.35
N ASN A 156 5.85 11.15 -16.25
CA ASN A 156 6.32 12.54 -16.18
C ASN A 156 7.06 12.81 -14.86
N ILE A 157 6.62 12.25 -13.73
CA ILE A 157 7.35 12.32 -12.46
C ILE A 157 8.74 11.67 -12.59
N LEU A 158 8.83 10.49 -13.20
CA LEU A 158 10.13 9.85 -13.45
C LEU A 158 11.06 10.72 -14.29
N LYS A 159 10.55 11.29 -15.39
CA LYS A 159 11.31 12.19 -16.28
C LYS A 159 11.76 13.45 -15.55
N LYS A 160 10.86 14.09 -14.79
CA LYS A 160 11.12 15.30 -14.00
C LYS A 160 12.26 15.09 -12.99
N HIS A 161 12.36 13.88 -12.44
CA HIS A 161 13.41 13.52 -11.48
C HIS A 161 14.62 12.80 -12.12
N GLU A 162 14.68 12.74 -13.45
CA GLU A 162 15.78 12.12 -14.22
C GLU A 162 16.06 10.67 -13.80
N ILE A 163 15.01 9.92 -13.45
CA ILE A 163 15.12 8.52 -13.07
C ILE A 163 14.63 7.62 -14.19
N SER A 164 15.51 6.72 -14.62
CA SER A 164 15.11 5.60 -15.46
C SER A 164 14.26 4.60 -14.67
N GLN A 165 13.32 3.95 -15.36
CA GLN A 165 12.53 2.87 -14.76
C GLN A 165 13.45 1.80 -14.13
N HIS A 166 14.59 1.48 -14.74
CA HIS A 166 15.56 0.53 -14.18
C HIS A 166 16.15 0.99 -12.84
N LYS A 167 16.55 2.27 -12.73
CA LYS A 167 17.06 2.82 -11.46
C LYS A 167 15.97 2.82 -10.38
N MET A 168 14.72 3.12 -10.75
CA MET A 168 13.58 2.96 -9.84
C MET A 168 13.40 1.51 -9.39
N MET A 169 13.49 0.56 -10.33
CA MET A 169 13.41 -0.86 -10.03
C MET A 169 14.51 -1.33 -9.09
N ASN A 170 15.72 -0.77 -9.19
CA ASN A 170 16.79 -1.10 -8.25
C ASN A 170 16.38 -0.76 -6.82
N TYR A 171 15.83 0.45 -6.56
CA TYR A 171 15.30 0.80 -5.23
C TYR A 171 14.28 -0.21 -4.69
N LEU A 172 13.46 -0.78 -5.58
CA LEU A 172 12.41 -1.75 -5.24
C LEU A 172 12.93 -3.20 -5.17
N SER A 173 14.14 -3.46 -5.68
CA SER A 173 14.74 -4.79 -5.78
C SER A 173 15.96 -4.94 -4.88
N LEU A 174 16.22 -3.95 -4.01
CA LEU A 174 17.56 -3.71 -3.51
C LEU A 174 18.12 -4.87 -2.71
N ASP A 175 17.32 -5.83 -2.23
CA ASP A 175 17.88 -7.04 -1.64
C ASP A 175 16.90 -8.24 -1.52
N ASN A 176 17.09 -9.19 -2.43
CA ASN A 176 16.13 -10.27 -2.66
C ASN A 176 16.67 -11.69 -2.39
N LYS A 177 17.94 -11.89 -2.06
CA LYS A 177 18.54 -13.24 -2.13
C LYS A 177 17.94 -14.24 -1.12
N ASN A 178 17.76 -13.84 0.14
CA ASN A 178 17.37 -14.79 1.19
C ASN A 178 15.86 -15.12 1.18
N THR A 179 14.99 -14.16 0.86
CA THR A 179 13.53 -14.43 0.82
C THR A 179 13.12 -15.26 -0.39
N PHE A 180 13.79 -15.07 -1.54
CA PHE A 180 13.58 -15.91 -2.71
C PHE A 180 14.07 -17.35 -2.48
N GLN A 181 15.19 -17.53 -1.76
CA GLN A 181 15.65 -18.87 -1.36
C GLN A 181 14.61 -19.57 -0.48
N ASN A 182 14.10 -18.88 0.55
CA ASN A 182 13.06 -19.44 1.43
C ASN A 182 11.77 -19.78 0.68
N TYR A 183 11.37 -18.96 -0.30
CA TYR A 183 10.20 -19.25 -1.14
C TYR A 183 10.41 -20.50 -2.00
N ASN A 184 11.56 -20.62 -2.66
CA ASN A 184 11.86 -21.76 -3.53
C ASN A 184 11.86 -23.09 -2.75
N GLU A 185 12.24 -23.07 -1.47
CA GLU A 185 12.16 -24.25 -0.60
C GLU A 185 10.73 -24.71 -0.34
N ILE A 186 9.76 -23.80 -0.28
CA ILE A 186 8.37 -24.11 0.04
C ILE A 186 7.48 -24.25 -1.20
N GLU A 187 7.89 -23.67 -2.34
CA GLU A 187 7.09 -23.57 -3.56
C GLU A 187 6.58 -24.95 -4.02
N ASN A 188 7.48 -25.94 -4.04
CA ASN A 188 7.22 -27.29 -4.54
C ASN A 188 6.78 -28.29 -3.45
N MET A 189 6.62 -27.85 -2.20
CA MET A 189 6.17 -28.71 -1.11
C MET A 189 4.63 -28.92 -1.15
N ASP A 190 4.21 -30.12 -0.78
CA ASP A 190 2.81 -30.46 -0.52
C ASP A 190 2.27 -29.64 0.66
N GLU A 191 1.14 -28.97 0.44
CA GLU A 191 0.53 -28.04 1.39
C GLU A 191 -0.08 -28.74 2.63
N THR A 192 -0.33 -30.05 2.54
CA THR A 192 -0.81 -30.87 3.66
C THR A 192 0.31 -31.35 4.59
N ASN A 193 1.57 -31.18 4.18
CA ASN A 193 2.72 -31.65 4.94
C ASN A 193 2.92 -30.80 6.22
N PRO A 194 3.05 -31.40 7.43
CA PRO A 194 3.32 -30.65 8.67
C PRO A 194 4.58 -29.78 8.63
N VAL A 195 5.62 -30.20 7.89
CA VAL A 195 6.85 -29.42 7.66
C VAL A 195 6.54 -28.18 6.83
N PHE A 196 5.68 -28.30 5.81
CA PHE A 196 5.22 -27.16 5.02
C PHE A 196 4.48 -26.16 5.90
N ILE A 197 3.55 -26.61 6.74
CA ILE A 197 2.77 -25.75 7.65
C ILE A 197 3.69 -24.95 8.59
N LYS A 198 4.76 -25.59 9.10
CA LYS A 198 5.75 -24.88 9.91
C LYS A 198 6.55 -23.86 9.08
N LYS A 199 7.08 -24.27 7.93
CA LYS A 199 7.88 -23.41 7.06
C LYS A 199 7.09 -22.21 6.52
N ILE A 200 5.82 -22.40 6.14
CA ILE A 200 4.98 -21.30 5.64
C ILE A 200 4.70 -20.27 6.75
N LYS A 201 4.52 -20.72 7.99
CA LYS A 201 4.36 -19.84 9.15
C LYS A 201 5.61 -18.99 9.39
N GLU A 202 6.78 -19.63 9.39
CA GLU A 202 8.07 -18.93 9.50
C GLU A 202 8.29 -17.97 8.33
N TYR A 203 7.96 -18.39 7.10
CA TYR A 203 8.07 -17.57 5.90
C TYR A 203 7.17 -16.34 5.96
N LYS A 204 5.91 -16.48 6.39
CA LYS A 204 4.99 -15.35 6.64
C LYS A 204 5.60 -14.34 7.62
N LYS A 205 6.20 -14.82 8.72
CA LYS A 205 6.85 -13.96 9.71
C LYS A 205 8.03 -13.19 9.13
N ILE A 206 8.87 -13.85 8.33
CA ILE A 206 10.01 -13.23 7.64
C ILE A 206 9.52 -12.14 6.68
N ILE A 207 8.51 -12.44 5.86
CA ILE A 207 7.96 -11.45 4.92
C ILE A 207 7.31 -10.29 5.68
N ALA A 208 6.61 -10.55 6.78
CA ALA A 208 5.99 -9.51 7.60
C ALA A 208 7.04 -8.54 8.13
N SER A 209 8.14 -9.09 8.66
CA SER A 209 9.28 -8.31 9.13
C SER A 209 9.89 -7.50 8.00
N ASN A 210 10.15 -8.13 6.85
CA ASN A 210 10.69 -7.45 5.67
C ASN A 210 9.79 -6.30 5.21
N LEU A 211 8.48 -6.48 5.26
CA LEU A 211 7.50 -5.48 4.85
C LEU A 211 7.54 -4.25 5.78
N VAL A 212 7.61 -4.48 7.10
CA VAL A 212 7.79 -3.39 8.09
C VAL A 212 9.10 -2.65 7.84
N THR A 213 10.21 -3.37 7.74
CA THR A 213 11.53 -2.78 7.49
C THR A 213 11.55 -1.96 6.20
N SER A 214 11.02 -2.52 5.10
CA SER A 214 10.99 -1.85 3.79
C SER A 214 10.13 -0.59 3.80
N ALA A 215 8.97 -0.64 4.46
CA ALA A 215 8.09 0.51 4.57
C ALA A 215 8.75 1.61 5.42
N ASN A 216 9.40 1.25 6.52
CA ASN A 216 10.15 2.16 7.36
C ASN A 216 11.34 2.80 6.62
N ASP A 217 12.12 1.99 5.90
CA ASP A 217 13.23 2.46 5.09
C ASP A 217 12.76 3.42 4.01
N LEU A 218 11.68 3.10 3.30
CA LEU A 218 11.14 4.02 2.32
C LEU A 218 10.73 5.34 2.97
N CYS A 219 10.08 5.32 4.14
CA CYS A 219 9.62 6.53 4.82
C CYS A 219 10.76 7.39 5.38
N PHE A 220 11.82 6.79 5.93
CA PHE A 220 12.77 7.53 6.76
C PHE A 220 14.25 7.36 6.38
N SER A 221 14.61 6.35 5.59
CA SER A 221 16.01 6.16 5.20
C SER A 221 16.45 7.23 4.19
N GLU A 222 17.64 7.80 4.37
CA GLU A 222 18.25 8.71 3.40
C GLU A 222 18.60 8.00 2.09
N LYS A 223 18.93 6.71 2.13
CA LYS A 223 19.19 5.91 0.92
C LYS A 223 17.96 5.85 0.02
N MET A 224 16.76 5.88 0.63
CA MET A 224 15.48 5.81 -0.08
C MET A 224 14.86 7.18 -0.37
N LYS A 225 15.53 8.29 -0.07
CA LYS A 225 14.99 9.66 -0.21
C LYS A 225 14.38 9.94 -1.59
N LEU A 226 15.06 9.51 -2.64
CA LEU A 226 14.60 9.72 -4.02
C LEU A 226 13.42 8.81 -4.38
N ALA A 227 13.44 7.55 -3.92
CA ALA A 227 12.31 6.63 -4.06
C ALA A 227 11.08 7.15 -3.30
N ARG A 228 11.25 7.58 -2.04
CA ARG A 228 10.22 8.23 -1.20
C ARG A 228 9.59 9.41 -1.92
N LYS A 229 10.42 10.29 -2.49
CA LYS A 229 9.97 11.46 -3.23
C LYS A 229 8.97 11.10 -4.33
N ILE A 230 9.24 10.05 -5.09
CA ILE A 230 8.45 9.68 -6.27
C ILE A 230 7.28 8.76 -5.92
N LEU A 231 7.52 7.76 -5.08
CA LEU A 231 6.53 6.73 -4.75
C LEU A 231 5.52 7.18 -3.69
N ILE A 232 5.87 8.17 -2.86
CA ILE A 232 5.00 8.71 -1.81
C ILE A 232 4.73 10.18 -2.05
N LEU A 233 5.73 11.05 -1.95
CA LEU A 233 5.50 12.50 -1.78
C LEU A 233 4.81 13.16 -2.97
N GLU A 234 5.24 12.88 -4.22
CA GLU A 234 4.59 13.47 -5.39
C GLU A 234 3.16 12.90 -5.61
N ARG A 235 2.88 11.67 -5.18
CA ARG A 235 1.55 11.04 -5.25
C ARG A 235 0.62 11.60 -4.18
N ASN A 236 1.11 11.76 -2.96
CA ASN A 236 0.36 12.33 -1.84
C ASN A 236 -0.12 13.75 -2.13
N LYS A 237 0.69 14.57 -2.80
CA LYS A 237 0.27 15.91 -3.25
C LYS A 237 -0.97 15.86 -4.15
N VAL A 238 -1.02 14.89 -5.06
CA VAL A 238 -2.17 14.71 -5.94
C VAL A 238 -3.39 14.32 -5.11
N ALA A 239 -3.26 13.34 -4.22
CA ALA A 239 -4.34 12.92 -3.32
C ALA A 239 -4.89 14.09 -2.49
N LEU A 240 -4.00 14.88 -1.88
CA LEU A 240 -4.38 16.05 -1.06
C LEU A 240 -5.07 17.15 -1.88
N SER A 241 -4.79 17.28 -3.17
CA SER A 241 -5.55 18.20 -4.04
C SER A 241 -7.02 17.81 -4.19
N PHE A 242 -7.36 16.52 -4.03
CA PHE A 242 -8.76 16.06 -3.99
C PHE A 242 -9.39 16.29 -2.62
N VAL A 243 -8.63 16.07 -1.54
CA VAL A 243 -9.05 16.41 -0.17
C VAL A 243 -9.39 17.89 -0.07
N GLN A 244 -8.51 18.77 -0.52
CA GLN A 244 -8.72 20.22 -0.48
C GLN A 244 -10.01 20.65 -1.21
N LYS A 245 -10.34 20.02 -2.34
CA LYS A 245 -11.59 20.29 -3.07
C LYS A 245 -12.84 19.92 -2.27
N ARG A 246 -12.75 18.90 -1.41
CA ARG A 246 -13.83 18.46 -0.54
C ARG A 246 -13.96 19.34 0.70
N LEU A 247 -12.85 19.72 1.32
CA LEU A 247 -12.84 20.61 2.48
C LEU A 247 -13.41 22.01 2.17
N ASN A 248 -13.36 22.45 0.91
CA ASN A 248 -13.95 23.73 0.49
C ASN A 248 -15.50 23.69 0.36
N GLN A 249 -16.15 22.59 0.72
CA GLN A 249 -17.61 22.48 0.70
C GLN A 249 -18.25 23.14 1.94
N LYS A 250 -19.53 23.51 1.85
CA LYS A 250 -20.21 24.26 2.92
C LYS A 250 -20.48 23.46 4.19
N ASN A 251 -20.57 22.14 4.08
CA ASN A 251 -20.90 21.25 5.19
C ASN A 251 -19.69 20.39 5.53
N PRO A 252 -19.46 20.07 6.82
CA PRO A 252 -18.40 19.15 7.22
C PRO A 252 -18.49 17.84 6.45
N GLN A 253 -17.34 17.33 6.02
CA GLN A 253 -17.20 16.12 5.25
C GLN A 253 -16.58 15.00 6.08
N ILE A 254 -16.99 13.77 5.82
CA ILE A 254 -16.32 12.55 6.28
C ILE A 254 -15.57 11.96 5.09
N ILE A 255 -14.26 12.19 5.05
CA ILE A 255 -13.37 11.77 3.96
C ILE A 255 -12.56 10.56 4.41
N GLY A 256 -12.57 9.50 3.62
CA GLY A 256 -11.60 8.41 3.78
C GLY A 256 -10.44 8.53 2.82
N MET A 257 -9.25 8.09 3.24
CA MET A 257 -8.05 7.97 2.41
C MET A 257 -7.45 6.57 2.57
N LEU A 258 -7.66 5.72 1.57
CA LEU A 258 -7.19 4.34 1.52
C LEU A 258 -5.91 4.22 0.68
N TYR A 259 -4.75 4.22 1.35
CA TYR A 259 -3.43 4.25 0.70
C TYR A 259 -2.48 3.25 1.35
N GLY A 260 -1.47 2.79 0.61
CA GLY A 260 -0.44 1.92 1.13
C GLY A 260 0.16 2.49 2.41
N ALA A 261 0.41 1.64 3.41
CA ALA A 261 0.75 2.10 4.76
C ALA A 261 1.92 3.11 4.82
N ALA A 262 2.89 3.00 3.91
CA ALA A 262 4.03 3.94 3.81
C ALA A 262 3.64 5.37 3.38
N HIS A 263 2.43 5.59 2.86
CA HIS A 263 1.94 6.94 2.54
C HIS A 263 1.51 7.72 3.77
N ILE A 264 1.12 7.03 4.85
CA ILE A 264 0.46 7.59 6.03
C ILE A 264 1.33 8.63 6.76
N PRO A 265 2.63 8.41 7.01
CA PRO A 265 3.45 9.40 7.73
C PRO A 265 3.48 10.78 7.07
N ASP A 266 3.56 10.83 5.74
CA ASP A 266 3.58 12.10 5.00
C ASP A 266 2.18 12.75 4.98
N PHE A 267 1.10 11.97 4.87
CA PHE A 267 -0.25 12.51 5.02
C PHE A 267 -0.50 13.10 6.40
N LEU A 268 -0.13 12.39 7.48
CA LEU A 268 -0.25 12.89 8.85
C LEU A 268 0.50 14.22 9.00
N ASN A 269 1.76 14.24 8.56
CA ASN A 269 2.58 15.45 8.63
C ASN A 269 1.93 16.65 7.91
N ILE A 270 1.43 16.46 6.69
CA ILE A 270 0.83 17.56 5.91
C ILE A 270 -0.53 17.97 6.51
N LEU A 271 -1.41 17.02 6.82
CA LEU A 271 -2.74 17.33 7.35
C LEU A 271 -2.68 18.04 8.72
N GLN A 272 -1.72 17.67 9.58
CA GLN A 272 -1.54 18.34 10.86
C GLN A 272 -0.91 19.73 10.69
N LYS A 273 0.16 19.85 9.89
CA LYS A 273 0.94 21.10 9.81
C LYS A 273 0.33 22.15 8.86
N GLU A 274 -0.25 21.72 7.75
CA GLU A 274 -0.75 22.63 6.71
C GLU A 274 -2.27 22.80 6.77
N TYR A 275 -3.01 21.79 7.25
CA TYR A 275 -4.47 21.82 7.30
C TYR A 275 -5.04 21.94 8.72
N GLY A 276 -4.19 21.94 9.77
CA GLY A 276 -4.61 22.14 11.15
C GLY A 276 -5.41 20.97 11.76
N PHE A 277 -5.42 19.81 11.12
CA PHE A 277 -6.11 18.64 11.67
C PHE A 277 -5.39 18.11 12.93
N ILE A 278 -6.17 17.58 13.87
CA ILE A 278 -5.65 16.87 15.04
C ILE A 278 -6.01 15.39 14.96
N ILE A 279 -5.16 14.51 15.50
CA ILE A 279 -5.46 13.09 15.60
C ILE A 279 -6.45 12.90 16.76
N ASP A 280 -7.67 12.49 16.44
CA ASP A 280 -8.72 12.15 17.41
C ASP A 280 -8.54 10.72 17.93
N SER A 281 -8.20 9.78 17.03
CA SER A 281 -7.90 8.41 17.42
C SER A 281 -6.93 7.70 16.47
N HIS A 282 -6.28 6.66 17.00
CA HIS A 282 -5.42 5.75 16.26
C HIS A 282 -5.75 4.31 16.65
N GLU A 283 -6.10 3.51 15.65
CA GLU A 283 -6.43 2.09 15.77
C GLU A 283 -5.50 1.24 14.90
N TRP A 284 -5.31 -0.01 15.31
CA TRP A 284 -4.51 -0.98 14.57
C TRP A 284 -5.41 -2.04 13.95
N LEU A 285 -5.25 -2.26 12.65
CA LEU A 285 -5.97 -3.29 11.90
C LEU A 285 -5.06 -4.49 11.69
N ASP A 286 -5.48 -5.67 12.14
CA ASP A 286 -4.76 -6.93 11.85
C ASP A 286 -4.86 -7.24 10.35
N ALA A 287 -3.72 -7.17 9.67
CA ALA A 287 -3.59 -7.42 8.25
C ALA A 287 -3.32 -8.89 7.94
N TRP A 288 -2.56 -9.58 8.79
CA TRP A 288 -2.51 -11.04 8.84
C TRP A 288 -2.08 -11.55 10.21
N ASN A 289 -2.50 -12.75 10.59
CA ASN A 289 -2.04 -13.43 11.80
C ASN A 289 -0.79 -14.28 11.54
N LEU A 290 0.04 -14.46 12.57
CA LEU A 290 1.35 -15.12 12.52
C LEU A 290 1.49 -16.34 13.41
#